data_AF-A0A7Y8M7H5-F1
#
_entry.id   AF-A0A7Y8M7H5-F1
#
_cell.length_a   1.000
_cell.length_b   1.000
_cell.length_c   1.000
_cell.angle_alpha   90.00
_cell.angle_beta   90.00
_cell.angle_gamma   90.00
#
_symmetry.space_group_name_H-M   'P 1'
#
loop_
_entity.id
_entity.type
_entity.pdbx_description
1 polymer ?
#
loop_
_entity_poly.entity_id
_entity_poly.type
_entity_poly.pdbx_seq_one_letter_code
_entity_poly.pdbx_strand_id
1 'polypeptide(L)'
;MATVALQPATSKFARINAAKTLEKPIKLQFIRRFLSEKDYQQLEQMHPDGIVHVWGVKFERVPQWAKMFPKKTLVLFRNGNQVYLRGIVTFTTFNEKLAEHLWGPDEYGDTWGLVYFLKSVKPIDVSASKVNEAAGLEPSWNWQGFNVVWPPASSKVIELIKDIVK
;
A
#
# COMPACT_ATOMS: atom_id res chain seq x y z
N MET A 1 14.93 -10.74 -2.86
CA MET A 1 14.64 -9.56 -3.71
C MET A 1 13.55 -8.74 -3.06
N ALA A 2 13.78 -7.43 -2.87
CA ALA A 2 12.81 -6.50 -2.31
C ALA A 2 12.23 -5.62 -3.42
N THR A 3 10.94 -5.29 -3.36
CA THR A 3 10.25 -4.46 -4.36
C THR A 3 9.75 -3.17 -3.73
N VAL A 4 9.47 -2.17 -4.57
CA VAL A 4 8.81 -0.93 -4.11
C VAL A 4 7.50 -0.75 -4.86
N ALA A 5 6.41 -0.62 -4.14
CA ALA A 5 5.11 -0.28 -4.68
C ALA A 5 4.89 1.24 -4.62
N LEU A 6 4.56 1.83 -5.76
CA LEU A 6 4.25 3.25 -5.94
C LEU A 6 2.73 3.40 -6.00
N GLN A 7 2.14 3.91 -4.92
CA GLN A 7 0.70 4.00 -4.73
C GLN A 7 0.24 5.46 -4.75
N PRO A 8 -0.44 5.93 -5.80
CA PRO A 8 -1.10 7.22 -5.76
C PRO A 8 -2.30 7.15 -4.81
N ALA A 9 -2.43 8.15 -3.95
CA ALA A 9 -3.53 8.40 -3.03
C ALA A 9 -4.03 9.85 -3.16
N THR A 10 -4.09 10.35 -4.41
CA THR A 10 -4.35 11.76 -4.72
C THR A 10 -5.83 12.09 -4.92
N SER A 11 -6.63 11.15 -5.44
CA SER A 11 -8.05 11.40 -5.72
C SER A 11 -8.84 11.65 -4.43
N LYS A 12 -10.00 12.33 -4.53
CA LYS A 12 -10.88 12.58 -3.37
C LYS A 12 -11.23 11.27 -2.64
N PHE A 13 -11.63 10.23 -3.40
CA PHE A 13 -11.91 8.90 -2.85
C PHE A 13 -10.70 8.28 -2.18
N ALA A 14 -9.52 8.34 -2.82
CA ALA A 14 -8.30 7.77 -2.23
C ALA A 14 -7.91 8.49 -0.93
N ARG A 15 -8.04 9.82 -0.84
CA ARG A 15 -7.76 10.54 0.40
C ARG A 15 -8.74 10.17 1.52
N ILE A 16 -10.03 10.04 1.21
CA ILE A 16 -11.03 9.58 2.19
C ILE A 16 -10.71 8.17 2.67
N ASN A 17 -10.37 7.26 1.76
CA ASN A 17 -10.01 5.89 2.11
C ASN A 17 -8.72 5.84 2.94
N ALA A 18 -7.74 6.70 2.63
CA ALA A 18 -6.48 6.77 3.35
C ALA A 18 -6.71 7.18 4.81
N ALA A 19 -7.54 8.18 5.04
CA ALA A 19 -7.93 8.61 6.39
C ALA A 19 -8.62 7.51 7.21
N LYS A 20 -9.34 6.58 6.55
CA LYS A 20 -10.06 5.47 7.21
C LYS A 20 -9.14 4.34 7.68
N THR A 21 -8.18 3.92 6.86
CA THR A 21 -7.47 2.64 7.07
C THR A 21 -5.95 2.71 6.92
N LEU A 22 -5.40 3.84 6.45
CA LEU A 22 -3.97 4.00 6.21
C LEU A 22 -3.32 5.04 7.14
N GLU A 23 -3.95 6.19 7.37
CA GLU A 23 -3.42 7.21 8.30
C GLU A 23 -3.65 6.82 9.75
N LYS A 24 -4.71 6.03 10.00
CA LYS A 24 -5.05 5.47 11.31
C LYS A 24 -5.14 3.95 11.19
N PRO A 25 -4.52 3.20 12.11
CA PRO A 25 -4.73 1.76 12.15
C PRO A 25 -6.17 1.43 12.53
N ILE A 26 -6.62 0.25 12.12
CA ILE A 26 -7.85 -0.37 12.60
C ILE A 26 -7.54 -1.59 13.45
N LYS A 27 -8.45 -1.96 14.36
CA LYS A 27 -8.29 -3.21 15.13
C LYS A 27 -8.54 -4.41 14.21
N LEU A 28 -7.63 -5.39 14.23
CA LEU A 28 -7.74 -6.63 13.44
C LEU A 28 -9.04 -7.38 13.71
N GLN A 29 -9.52 -7.37 14.97
CA GLN A 29 -10.80 -7.98 15.35
C GLN A 29 -12.01 -7.42 14.58
N PHE A 30 -11.98 -6.14 14.15
CA PHE A 30 -13.11 -5.51 13.47
C PHE A 30 -13.37 -6.13 12.09
N ILE A 31 -12.31 -6.65 11.46
CA ILE A 31 -12.37 -7.25 10.14
C ILE A 31 -12.37 -8.78 10.16
N ARG A 32 -12.33 -9.43 11.34
CA ARG A 32 -12.27 -10.89 11.48
C ARG A 32 -13.32 -11.62 10.66
N ARG A 33 -14.56 -11.13 10.68
CA ARG A 33 -15.70 -11.75 9.97
C ARG A 33 -15.53 -11.83 8.45
N PHE A 34 -14.62 -11.05 7.88
CA PHE A 34 -14.34 -11.02 6.44
C PHE A 34 -13.13 -11.87 6.07
N LEU A 35 -12.40 -12.41 7.04
CA LEU A 35 -11.18 -13.18 6.84
C LEU A 35 -11.45 -14.66 7.05
N SER A 36 -10.73 -15.52 6.33
CA SER A 36 -10.67 -16.93 6.69
C SER A 36 -9.96 -17.09 8.04
N GLU A 37 -10.25 -18.15 8.78
CA GLU A 37 -9.57 -18.42 10.06
C GLU A 37 -8.05 -18.48 9.88
N LYS A 38 -7.59 -19.08 8.77
CA LYS A 38 -6.18 -19.16 8.40
C LYS A 38 -5.57 -17.78 8.18
N ASP A 39 -6.21 -16.90 7.41
CA ASP A 39 -5.69 -15.56 7.12
C ASP A 39 -5.69 -14.69 8.38
N TYR A 40 -6.72 -14.82 9.22
CA TYR A 40 -6.82 -14.11 10.48
C TYR A 40 -5.66 -14.51 11.42
N GLN A 41 -5.41 -15.81 11.60
CA GLN A 41 -4.31 -16.29 12.43
C GLN A 41 -2.94 -15.83 11.91
N GLN A 42 -2.75 -15.83 10.59
CA GLN A 42 -1.52 -15.29 9.98
C GLN A 42 -1.34 -13.80 10.25
N LEU A 43 -2.42 -13.01 10.13
CA LEU A 43 -2.39 -11.58 10.44
C LEU A 43 -2.12 -11.33 11.93
N GLU A 44 -2.73 -12.09 12.83
CA GLU A 44 -2.53 -11.99 14.28
C GLU A 44 -1.07 -12.27 14.67
N GLN A 45 -0.45 -13.28 14.07
CA GLN A 45 0.98 -13.55 14.25
C GLN A 45 1.88 -12.42 13.72
N MET A 46 1.46 -11.74 12.65
CA MET A 46 2.25 -10.65 12.04
C MET A 46 2.04 -9.29 12.73
N HIS A 47 0.93 -9.12 13.43
CA HIS A 47 0.49 -7.90 14.11
C HIS A 47 0.04 -8.22 15.55
N PRO A 48 1.00 -8.55 16.45
CA PRO A 48 0.70 -8.97 17.82
C PRO A 48 0.09 -7.85 18.69
N ASP A 49 0.18 -6.60 18.26
CA ASP A 49 -0.50 -5.44 18.86
C ASP A 49 -2.00 -5.38 18.49
N GLY A 50 -2.48 -6.29 17.63
CA GLY A 50 -3.87 -6.41 17.22
C GLY A 50 -4.36 -5.27 16.33
N ILE A 51 -3.44 -4.47 15.76
CA ILE A 51 -3.76 -3.35 14.89
C ILE A 51 -3.14 -3.51 13.51
N VAL A 52 -3.84 -3.06 12.49
CA VAL A 52 -3.39 -3.17 11.09
C VAL A 52 -3.70 -1.90 10.32
N HIS A 53 -2.83 -1.58 9.37
CA HIS A 53 -3.13 -0.63 8.30
C HIS A 53 -3.51 -1.43 7.05
N VAL A 54 -4.53 -0.96 6.32
CA VAL A 54 -5.11 -1.68 5.19
C VAL A 54 -5.25 -0.76 4.01
N TRP A 55 -4.91 -1.27 2.82
CA TRP A 55 -5.15 -0.61 1.55
C TRP A 55 -5.65 -1.59 0.51
N GLY A 56 -6.27 -1.06 -0.55
CA GLY A 56 -6.78 -1.86 -1.65
C GLY A 56 -6.44 -1.22 -2.99
N VAL A 57 -6.34 -2.06 -4.02
CA VAL A 57 -6.27 -1.63 -5.42
C VAL A 57 -7.36 -2.32 -6.23
N LYS A 58 -7.76 -1.69 -7.34
CA LYS A 58 -8.78 -2.26 -8.23
C LYS A 58 -8.24 -3.47 -8.99
N PHE A 59 -9.15 -4.35 -9.41
CA PHE A 59 -8.83 -5.63 -10.03
C PHE A 59 -7.95 -5.54 -11.29
N GLU A 60 -8.07 -4.48 -12.10
CA GLU A 60 -7.23 -4.30 -13.30
C GLU A 60 -5.73 -4.17 -12.98
N ARG A 61 -5.37 -3.99 -11.70
CA ARG A 61 -3.99 -3.94 -11.21
C ARG A 61 -3.44 -5.27 -10.74
N VAL A 62 -4.12 -6.41 -10.95
CA VAL A 62 -3.62 -7.77 -10.63
C VAL A 62 -2.15 -7.97 -11.07
N PRO A 63 -1.74 -7.64 -12.32
CA PRO A 63 -0.35 -7.89 -12.75
C PRO A 63 0.70 -7.09 -11.95
N GLN A 64 0.32 -5.95 -11.39
CA GLN A 64 1.19 -5.16 -10.52
C GLN A 64 1.10 -5.66 -9.07
N TRP A 65 -0.10 -5.95 -8.59
CA TRP A 65 -0.34 -6.45 -7.24
C TRP A 65 0.36 -7.79 -6.97
N ALA A 66 0.36 -8.70 -7.95
CA ALA A 66 1.07 -9.99 -7.89
C ALA A 66 2.60 -9.85 -7.77
N LYS A 67 3.16 -8.67 -8.01
CA LYS A 67 4.59 -8.37 -7.87
C LYS A 67 4.96 -7.96 -6.43
N MET A 68 3.99 -7.85 -5.52
CA MET A 68 4.25 -7.61 -4.11
C MET A 68 4.69 -8.90 -3.41
N PHE A 69 5.68 -8.76 -2.55
CA PHE A 69 6.18 -9.83 -1.70
C PHE A 69 6.03 -9.42 -0.23
N PRO A 70 5.13 -10.08 0.53
CA PRO A 70 5.03 -9.89 1.96
C PRO A 70 6.39 -9.84 2.66
N LYS A 71 6.55 -8.88 3.56
CA LYS A 71 7.77 -8.54 4.33
C LYS A 71 8.95 -8.02 3.49
N LYS A 72 8.82 -7.97 2.16
CA LYS A 72 9.87 -7.56 1.22
C LYS A 72 9.45 -6.43 0.27
N THR A 73 8.20 -5.98 0.34
CA THR A 73 7.71 -4.82 -0.42
C THR A 73 7.56 -3.60 0.47
N LEU A 74 8.28 -2.54 0.13
CA LEU A 74 8.03 -1.19 0.63
C LEU A 74 6.94 -0.55 -0.21
N VAL A 75 5.93 0.05 0.42
CA VAL A 75 4.91 0.84 -0.27
C VAL A 75 5.16 2.31 0.02
N LEU A 76 5.14 3.13 -1.02
CA LEU A 76 5.23 4.58 -0.97
C LEU A 76 3.90 5.16 -1.44
N PHE A 77 3.28 5.97 -0.59
CA PHE A 77 2.00 6.61 -0.87
C PHE A 77 2.21 8.08 -1.24
N ARG A 78 1.71 8.47 -2.41
CA ARG A 78 1.84 9.82 -2.94
C ARG A 78 0.51 10.57 -2.89
N ASN A 79 0.56 11.84 -2.51
CA ASN A 79 -0.54 12.79 -2.67
C ASN A 79 0.01 14.06 -3.37
N GLY A 80 -0.56 14.41 -4.52
CA GLY A 80 -0.02 15.51 -5.33
C GLY A 80 1.38 15.17 -5.85
N ASN A 81 2.40 15.95 -5.48
CA ASN A 81 3.79 15.72 -5.88
C ASN A 81 4.67 15.12 -4.77
N GLN A 82 4.12 14.91 -3.58
CA GLN A 82 4.86 14.40 -2.43
C GLN A 82 4.45 12.97 -2.10
N VAL A 83 5.45 12.15 -1.78
CA VAL A 83 5.25 10.91 -1.03
C VAL A 83 5.19 11.28 0.44
N TYR A 84 4.05 11.00 1.07
CA TYR A 84 3.73 11.45 2.42
C TYR A 84 3.68 10.31 3.45
N LEU A 85 3.52 9.07 2.99
CA LEU A 85 3.48 7.87 3.84
C LEU A 85 4.30 6.74 3.22
N ARG A 86 4.87 5.92 4.09
CA ARG A 86 5.51 4.65 3.72
C ARG A 86 5.05 3.53 4.64
N GLY A 87 5.07 2.29 4.15
CA GLY A 87 4.78 1.10 4.96
C GLY A 87 5.37 -0.17 4.35
N ILE A 88 5.43 -1.24 5.12
CA ILE A 88 5.91 -2.55 4.64
C ILE A 88 4.73 -3.52 4.54
N VAL A 89 4.54 -4.14 3.37
CA VAL A 89 3.49 -5.14 3.16
C VAL A 89 3.72 -6.32 4.08
N THR A 90 2.69 -6.79 4.78
CA THR A 90 2.73 -8.00 5.62
C THR A 90 1.93 -9.14 5.05
N PHE A 91 0.81 -8.84 4.39
CA PHE A 91 -0.12 -9.84 3.88
C PHE A 91 -0.92 -9.27 2.72
N THR A 92 -1.39 -10.12 1.82
CA THR A 92 -2.14 -9.75 0.61
C THR A 92 -3.27 -10.75 0.41
N THR A 93 -4.46 -10.28 0.06
CA THR A 93 -5.61 -11.14 -0.23
C THR A 93 -6.54 -10.50 -1.25
N PHE A 94 -7.24 -11.30 -2.05
CA PHE A 94 -8.35 -10.81 -2.86
C PHE A 94 -9.64 -10.96 -2.03
N ASN A 95 -10.25 -9.83 -1.67
CA ASN A 95 -11.41 -9.80 -0.78
C ASN A 95 -12.27 -8.55 -0.99
N GLU A 96 -13.21 -8.65 -1.92
CA GLU A 96 -14.15 -7.57 -2.24
C GLU A 96 -15.08 -7.24 -1.07
N LYS A 97 -15.56 -8.25 -0.33
CA LYS A 97 -16.42 -8.04 0.84
C LYS A 97 -15.75 -7.18 1.92
N LEU A 98 -14.46 -7.43 2.17
CA LEU A 98 -13.67 -6.61 3.07
C LEU A 98 -13.49 -5.18 2.51
N ALA A 99 -13.18 -5.06 1.22
CA ALA A 99 -12.97 -3.77 0.58
C ALA A 99 -14.25 -2.90 0.61
N GLU A 100 -15.41 -3.48 0.30
CA GLU A 100 -16.72 -2.85 0.40
C GLU A 100 -17.03 -2.43 1.84
N HIS A 101 -16.73 -3.27 2.82
CA HIS A 101 -16.94 -2.91 4.23
C HIS A 101 -16.10 -1.71 4.66
N LEU A 102 -14.84 -1.63 4.22
CA LEU A 102 -13.92 -0.57 4.63
C LEU A 102 -14.15 0.75 3.86
N TRP A 103 -14.41 0.65 2.56
CA TRP A 103 -14.38 1.80 1.67
C TRP A 103 -15.69 2.06 0.92
N GLY A 104 -16.57 1.07 0.83
CA GLY A 104 -17.73 1.08 -0.06
C GLY A 104 -17.33 0.83 -1.53
N PRO A 105 -18.31 0.79 -2.43
CA PRO A 105 -18.06 0.82 -3.87
C PRO A 105 -17.72 2.24 -4.33
N ASP A 106 -17.13 2.35 -5.51
CA ASP A 106 -17.02 3.61 -6.23
C ASP A 106 -18.31 3.96 -7.00
N GLU A 107 -18.26 5.02 -7.80
CA GLU A 107 -19.42 5.51 -8.58
C GLU A 107 -19.91 4.53 -9.66
N TYR A 108 -19.10 3.53 -10.03
CA TYR A 108 -19.42 2.50 -11.02
C TYR A 108 -19.82 1.16 -10.37
N GLY A 109 -19.83 1.09 -9.03
CA GLY A 109 -20.10 -0.14 -8.30
C GLY A 109 -18.87 -1.01 -8.07
N ASP A 110 -17.68 -0.60 -8.51
CA ASP A 110 -16.44 -1.36 -8.31
C ASP A 110 -15.88 -1.17 -6.90
N THR A 111 -15.04 -2.10 -6.45
CA THR A 111 -14.30 -1.96 -5.19
C THR A 111 -12.79 -2.20 -5.35
N TRP A 112 -12.04 -1.98 -4.28
CA TRP A 112 -10.59 -2.15 -4.21
C TRP A 112 -10.21 -3.52 -3.65
N GLY A 113 -10.76 -4.59 -4.25
CA GLY A 113 -10.71 -5.96 -3.73
C GLY A 113 -9.32 -6.59 -3.66
N LEU A 114 -8.30 -6.04 -4.34
CA LEU A 114 -6.91 -6.48 -4.17
C LEU A 114 -6.30 -5.83 -2.93
N VAL A 115 -6.59 -6.42 -1.77
CA VAL A 115 -6.27 -5.89 -0.46
C VAL A 115 -4.84 -6.27 -0.04
N TYR A 116 -4.16 -5.35 0.62
CA TYR A 116 -2.91 -5.62 1.31
C TYR A 116 -2.83 -4.93 2.66
N PHE A 117 -2.13 -5.58 3.58
CA PHE A 117 -1.93 -5.15 4.96
C PHE A 117 -0.53 -4.63 5.14
N LEU A 118 -0.38 -3.63 5.99
CA LEU A 118 0.87 -2.92 6.20
C LEU A 118 1.23 -2.87 7.68
N LYS A 119 2.54 -2.93 7.94
CA LYS A 119 3.13 -2.56 9.22
C LYS A 119 4.09 -1.39 9.05
N SER A 120 4.48 -0.81 10.18
CA SER A 120 5.47 0.27 10.24
C SER A 120 5.08 1.44 9.33
N VAL A 121 3.77 1.76 9.29
CA VAL A 121 3.28 2.89 8.52
C VAL A 121 3.75 4.17 9.21
N LYS A 122 4.54 4.97 8.49
CA LYS A 122 5.15 6.18 9.02
C LYS A 122 5.09 7.31 8.00
N PRO A 123 4.97 8.57 8.46
CA PRO A 123 5.13 9.72 7.58
C PRO A 123 6.53 9.77 6.99
N ILE A 124 6.62 10.37 5.81
CA ILE A 124 7.85 10.72 5.12
C ILE A 124 7.57 11.98 4.30
N ASP A 125 8.60 12.78 4.02
CA ASP A 125 8.49 13.90 3.10
C ASP A 125 9.56 13.77 2.01
N VAL A 126 9.17 13.25 0.85
CA VAL A 126 10.04 13.12 -0.31
C VAL A 126 9.26 13.40 -1.58
N SER A 127 9.85 14.15 -2.50
CA SER A 127 9.21 14.42 -3.78
C SER A 127 9.13 13.15 -4.63
N ALA A 128 8.00 12.99 -5.34
CA ALA A 128 7.82 11.90 -6.28
C ALA A 128 8.90 11.90 -7.37
N SER A 129 9.41 13.09 -7.75
CA SER A 129 10.54 13.24 -8.68
C SER A 129 11.79 12.51 -8.20
N LYS A 130 12.20 12.70 -6.94
CA LYS A 130 13.37 12.01 -6.37
C LYS A 130 13.17 10.49 -6.35
N VAL A 131 11.96 10.03 -6.04
CA VAL A 131 11.63 8.60 -6.07
C VAL A 131 11.67 8.05 -7.49
N ASN A 132 11.15 8.80 -8.47
CA ASN A 132 11.20 8.44 -9.89
C ASN A 132 12.64 8.34 -10.38
N GLU A 133 13.47 9.35 -10.11
CA GLU A 133 14.90 9.38 -10.46
C GLU A 133 15.65 8.18 -9.86
N ALA A 134 15.44 7.87 -8.59
CA ALA A 134 16.04 6.71 -7.94
C ALA A 134 15.56 5.38 -8.57
N ALA A 135 14.31 5.32 -9.03
CA ALA A 135 13.75 4.19 -9.74
C ALA A 135 14.22 4.09 -11.21
N GLY A 136 14.99 5.07 -11.72
CA GLY A 136 15.37 5.14 -13.13
C GLY A 136 14.20 5.49 -14.07
N LEU A 137 13.21 6.19 -13.55
CA LEU A 137 12.03 6.67 -14.28
C LEU A 137 12.19 8.16 -14.60
N GLU A 138 11.41 8.64 -15.58
CA GLU A 138 11.32 10.07 -15.88
C GLU A 138 10.91 10.86 -14.62
N PRO A 139 11.65 11.93 -14.24
CA PRO A 139 11.37 12.68 -13.00
C PRO A 139 9.93 13.20 -12.92
N SER A 140 9.39 13.64 -14.07
CA SER A 140 8.02 14.14 -14.22
C SER A 140 6.96 13.04 -14.32
N TRP A 141 7.33 11.76 -14.28
CA TRP A 141 6.40 10.66 -14.45
C TRP A 141 5.30 10.69 -13.38
N ASN A 142 4.06 10.80 -13.86
CA ASN A 142 2.90 10.72 -13.00
C ASN A 142 2.56 9.25 -12.72
N TRP A 143 2.40 8.89 -11.45
CA TRP A 143 2.08 7.51 -11.06
C TRP A 143 0.65 7.17 -11.50
N GLN A 144 0.51 6.66 -12.72
CA GLN A 144 -0.79 6.26 -13.27
C GLN A 144 -1.22 4.93 -12.64
N GLY A 145 -1.98 5.03 -11.56
CA GLY A 145 -2.43 3.89 -10.78
C GLY A 145 -1.29 3.23 -9.99
N PHE A 146 -1.57 2.02 -9.50
CA PHE A 146 -0.64 1.23 -8.70
C PHE A 146 0.42 0.56 -9.57
N ASN A 147 1.70 0.74 -9.23
CA ASN A 147 2.84 0.20 -9.96
C ASN A 147 3.88 -0.39 -8.99
N VAL A 148 4.57 -1.47 -9.40
CA VAL A 148 5.63 -2.08 -8.61
C VAL A 148 6.96 -2.06 -9.34
N VAL A 149 7.96 -1.46 -8.69
CA VAL A 149 9.36 -1.38 -9.13
C VAL A 149 10.13 -2.60 -8.61
N TRP A 150 10.92 -3.20 -9.50
CA TRP A 150 11.72 -4.40 -9.24
C TRP A 150 13.20 -4.09 -9.06
N PRO A 151 13.99 -5.00 -8.46
CA PRO A 151 15.44 -4.90 -8.49
C PRO A 151 15.98 -4.87 -9.93
N PRO A 152 17.09 -4.15 -10.17
CA PRO A 152 17.89 -3.41 -9.19
C PRO A 152 17.32 -2.03 -8.81
N ALA A 153 16.40 -1.47 -9.60
CA ALA A 153 15.85 -0.12 -9.40
C ALA A 153 15.19 0.06 -8.01
N SER A 154 14.46 -0.95 -7.53
CA SER A 154 13.85 -0.91 -6.19
C SER A 154 14.88 -0.76 -5.07
N SER A 155 16.10 -1.25 -5.26
CA SER A 155 17.16 -1.18 -4.24
C SER A 155 17.65 0.25 -4.06
N LYS A 156 17.83 0.98 -5.17
CA LYS A 156 18.17 2.41 -5.15
C LYS A 156 17.09 3.25 -4.48
N VAL A 157 15.82 2.95 -4.73
CA VAL A 157 14.71 3.62 -4.03
C VAL A 157 14.73 3.32 -2.53
N ILE A 158 14.96 2.06 -2.14
CA ILE A 158 15.06 1.69 -0.72
C ILE A 158 16.23 2.41 -0.03
N GLU A 159 17.38 2.55 -0.69
CA GLU A 159 18.53 3.30 -0.19
C GLU A 159 18.19 4.79 0.00
N LEU A 160 17.60 5.44 -1.00
CA LEU A 160 17.10 6.82 -0.89
C LEU A 160 16.20 6.99 0.34
N ILE A 161 15.23 6.09 0.53
CA ILE A 161 14.29 6.17 1.64
C ILE A 161 14.99 5.95 2.98
N LYS A 162 16.00 5.08 3.05
CA LYS A 162 16.80 4.89 4.27
C LYS A 162 17.57 6.15 4.64
N ASP A 163 18.16 6.84 3.67
CA ASP A 163 18.94 8.05 3.94
C ASP A 163 18.08 9.23 4.41
N ILE A 164 16.82 9.30 3.98
CA ILE A 164 15.87 10.34 4.41
C ILE A 164 15.38 10.12 5.85
N VAL A 165 15.32 8.87 6.32
CA VAL A 165 14.69 8.50 7.61
C VAL A 165 15.70 8.15 8.71
N LYS A 166 17.00 8.31 8.45
CA LYS A 166 18.05 8.32 9.47
C LYS A 166 17.87 9.52 10.39
#